data_AF-A0A9P6LKU1-F1
#
_entry.id   AF-A0A9P6LKU1-F1
#
_cell.length_a   1.000
_cell.length_b   1.000
_cell.length_c   1.000
_cell.angle_alpha   90.00
_cell.angle_beta   90.00
_cell.angle_gamma   90.00
#
_symmetry.space_group_name_H-M   'P 1'
#
loop_
_entity.id
_entity.type
_entity.pdbx_description
1 polymer ?
#
loop_
_entity_poly.entity_id
_entity_poly.type
_entity_poly.pdbx_seq_one_letter_code
_entity_poly.pdbx_strand_id
1 'polypeptide(L)'
;MGTRLTRRTSLDRETGANLLRPTLARRALPAISASVSGARNASNVPAEDPKKKAQSIVDALPGNSVLSKTAILSSSAALSVYAISNEYYVVNEETVVAFCLLAVWGGLIKYGGPMYSEWAQAQADKIKGILNQARADHTEAVKGRIGDVNQMAGVVDITKSLFEVSKETAKLESEAYEQEQKTALAAEAKAVLDSWVRYEGQVKQRQQKELAQNIIAKVTKELENPKVLQQILQQSVADVESKRPPPPPPPLSP
;
A
#
# COMPACT_ATOMS: atom_id res chain seq x y z
N MET A 1 -8.52 21.02 -50.41
CA MET A 1 -9.17 21.41 -51.68
C MET A 1 -8.97 20.24 -52.65
N GLY A 2 -10.07 19.72 -53.21
CA GLY A 2 -10.25 18.79 -54.35
C GLY A 2 -9.13 17.82 -54.80
N THR A 3 -9.38 16.64 -55.35
CA THR A 3 -10.60 16.05 -55.91
C THR A 3 -10.24 14.62 -56.32
N ARG A 4 -11.21 13.69 -56.25
CA ARG A 4 -11.18 12.38 -56.90
C ARG A 4 -10.80 12.52 -58.38
N LEU A 5 -10.18 11.49 -58.97
CA LEU A 5 -10.66 10.97 -60.25
C LEU A 5 -10.23 9.51 -60.49
N THR A 6 -11.26 8.69 -60.68
CA THR A 6 -11.28 7.32 -61.21
C THR A 6 -10.97 7.30 -62.72
N ARG A 7 -10.46 6.17 -63.23
CA ARG A 7 -10.90 5.43 -64.46
C ARG A 7 -9.76 4.91 -65.35
N ARG A 8 -9.72 3.58 -65.55
CA ARG A 8 -9.62 2.81 -66.84
C ARG A 8 -9.39 1.34 -66.45
N THR A 9 -10.34 0.39 -66.54
CA THR A 9 -10.96 -0.27 -67.71
C THR A 9 -10.00 -0.63 -68.84
N SER A 10 -9.63 -1.90 -68.91
CA SER A 10 -9.44 -2.62 -70.18
C SER A 10 -9.97 -4.05 -70.02
N LEU A 11 -11.02 -4.33 -70.79
CA LEU A 11 -11.63 -5.64 -71.02
C LEU A 11 -10.97 -6.31 -72.24
N ASP A 12 -11.16 -7.62 -72.29
CA ASP A 12 -11.16 -8.51 -73.46
C ASP A 12 -9.82 -8.95 -74.08
N ARG A 13 -9.58 -10.28 -74.08
CA ARG A 13 -9.92 -11.15 -75.22
C ARG A 13 -9.65 -12.64 -74.95
N GLU A 14 -10.76 -13.38 -74.80
CA GLU A 14 -11.15 -14.64 -75.45
C GLU A 14 -10.16 -15.75 -75.90
N THR A 15 -10.65 -16.99 -75.67
CA THR A 15 -10.62 -18.21 -76.51
C THR A 15 -9.48 -19.22 -76.40
N GLY A 16 -9.85 -20.50 -76.24
CA GLY A 16 -8.98 -21.63 -76.59
C GLY A 16 -9.21 -22.90 -75.78
N ALA A 17 -10.32 -23.60 -76.02
CA ALA A 17 -10.55 -24.96 -75.53
C ALA A 17 -9.53 -25.94 -76.12
N ASN A 18 -8.82 -26.70 -75.28
CA ASN A 18 -8.06 -27.88 -75.69
C ASN A 18 -8.52 -29.11 -74.90
N LEU A 19 -9.46 -29.82 -75.50
CA LEU A 19 -9.77 -31.22 -75.20
C LEU A 19 -8.67 -32.08 -75.82
N LEU A 20 -7.77 -32.63 -75.01
CA LEU A 20 -6.84 -33.67 -75.45
C LEU A 20 -6.94 -34.88 -74.50
N ARG A 21 -7.72 -35.87 -74.95
CA ARG A 21 -7.63 -37.27 -74.51
C ARG A 21 -6.27 -37.83 -74.95
N PRO A 22 -5.47 -38.43 -74.05
CA PRO A 22 -4.43 -39.37 -74.44
C PRO A 22 -4.96 -40.81 -74.34
N THR A 23 -4.80 -41.51 -75.45
CA THR A 23 -5.02 -42.93 -75.69
C THR A 23 -4.21 -43.83 -74.74
N LEU A 24 -4.82 -44.91 -74.25
CA LEU A 24 -4.17 -45.96 -73.47
C LEU A 24 -3.03 -46.61 -74.27
N ALA A 25 -1.80 -46.43 -73.82
CA ALA A 25 -0.66 -47.22 -74.27
C ALA A 25 -0.62 -48.55 -73.51
N ARG A 26 -0.91 -49.66 -74.19
CA ARG A 26 -0.56 -51.01 -73.72
C ARG A 26 0.96 -51.16 -73.80
N ARG A 27 1.65 -51.26 -72.67
CA ARG A 27 3.06 -51.69 -72.63
C ARG A 27 3.30 -52.64 -71.45
N ALA A 28 3.69 -53.86 -71.84
CA ALA A 28 4.32 -54.98 -71.15
C ALA A 28 4.41 -54.95 -69.61
N LEU A 29 3.79 -55.97 -68.99
CA LEU A 29 4.05 -56.37 -67.61
C LEU A 29 5.50 -56.86 -67.47
N PRO A 30 6.31 -56.35 -66.52
CA PRO A 30 7.52 -57.04 -66.12
C PRO A 30 7.13 -58.29 -65.32
N ALA A 31 7.72 -59.43 -65.67
CA ALA A 31 7.57 -60.68 -64.91
C ALA A 31 8.09 -60.48 -63.49
N ILE A 32 7.22 -60.67 -62.49
CA ILE A 32 7.58 -60.64 -61.07
C ILE A 32 8.31 -61.95 -60.77
N SER A 33 9.62 -61.95 -60.92
CA SER A 33 10.47 -62.96 -60.27
C SER A 33 10.36 -62.75 -58.76
N ALA A 34 9.71 -63.66 -58.07
CA ALA A 34 9.59 -63.67 -56.62
C ALA A 34 10.98 -63.83 -55.97
N SER A 35 11.63 -62.73 -55.64
CA SER A 35 12.66 -62.70 -54.61
C SER A 35 11.96 -62.41 -53.28
N VAL A 36 11.79 -63.44 -52.46
CA VAL A 36 11.51 -63.31 -51.01
C VAL A 36 12.74 -62.63 -50.39
N SER A 37 12.77 -61.31 -50.48
CA SER A 37 13.66 -60.46 -49.70
C SER A 37 12.80 -59.85 -48.62
N GLY A 38 12.98 -60.31 -47.38
CA GLY A 38 12.29 -59.74 -46.22
C GLY A 38 12.45 -58.23 -46.24
N ALA A 39 11.33 -57.50 -46.26
CA ALA A 39 11.31 -56.06 -46.22
C ALA A 39 11.97 -55.60 -44.91
N ARG A 40 13.22 -55.15 -45.01
CA ARG A 40 13.91 -54.49 -43.91
C ARG A 40 13.43 -53.06 -43.89
N ASN A 41 12.48 -52.75 -43.01
CA ASN A 41 12.10 -51.36 -42.73
C ASN A 41 13.31 -50.66 -42.11
N ALA A 42 14.04 -49.87 -42.90
CA ALA A 42 15.08 -48.99 -42.41
C ALA A 42 14.42 -47.77 -41.74
N SER A 43 14.22 -47.82 -40.42
CA SER A 43 13.78 -46.64 -39.67
C SER A 43 15.00 -45.74 -39.37
N ASN A 44 14.90 -44.46 -39.73
CA ASN A 44 15.88 -43.44 -39.36
C ASN A 44 15.61 -42.92 -37.92
N VAL A 45 15.47 -43.83 -36.96
CA VAL A 45 15.35 -43.54 -35.52
C VAL A 45 16.61 -44.10 -34.84
N PRO A 46 17.23 -43.40 -33.87
CA PRO A 46 18.38 -43.93 -33.15
C PRO A 46 18.09 -45.36 -32.66
N ALA A 47 18.92 -46.32 -33.08
CA ALA A 47 18.78 -47.71 -32.69
C ALA A 47 19.02 -47.83 -31.19
N GLU A 48 17.96 -47.73 -30.39
CA GLU A 48 18.03 -48.05 -28.97
C GLU A 48 18.45 -49.51 -28.80
N ASP A 49 19.26 -49.78 -27.76
CA ASP A 49 19.70 -51.13 -27.44
C ASP A 49 18.49 -52.06 -27.34
N PRO A 50 18.44 -53.16 -28.11
CA PRO A 50 17.30 -54.08 -28.10
C PRO A 50 17.04 -54.66 -26.70
N LYS A 51 18.09 -54.75 -25.87
CA LYS A 51 18.00 -55.13 -24.46
C LYS A 51 17.15 -54.15 -23.64
N LYS A 52 17.30 -52.84 -23.87
CA LYS A 52 16.57 -51.80 -23.12
C LYS A 52 15.11 -51.74 -23.52
N LYS A 53 14.79 -51.89 -24.81
CA LYS A 53 13.40 -51.98 -25.28
C LYS A 53 12.71 -53.26 -24.79
N ALA A 54 13.39 -54.41 -24.84
CA ALA A 54 12.83 -55.66 -24.31
C ALA A 54 12.55 -55.54 -22.80
N GLN A 55 13.45 -54.93 -22.03
CA GLN A 55 13.21 -54.64 -20.61
C GLN A 55 12.00 -53.72 -20.41
N SER A 56 11.86 -52.64 -21.18
CA SER A 56 10.69 -51.75 -21.08
C SER A 56 9.35 -52.44 -21.37
N ILE A 57 9.34 -53.43 -22.28
CA ILE A 57 8.13 -54.22 -22.59
C ILE A 57 7.82 -55.18 -21.44
N VAL A 58 8.83 -55.82 -20.87
CA VAL A 58 8.68 -56.68 -19.69
C VAL A 58 8.20 -55.86 -18.49
N ASP A 59 8.72 -54.66 -18.31
CA ASP A 59 8.38 -53.76 -17.20
C ASP A 59 6.96 -53.19 -17.31
N ALA A 60 6.48 -52.92 -18.53
CA ALA A 60 5.12 -52.42 -18.79
C ALA A 60 4.00 -53.44 -18.50
N LEU A 61 4.33 -54.74 -18.34
CA LEU A 61 3.35 -55.77 -18.01
C LEU A 61 2.93 -55.69 -16.54
N PRO A 62 1.64 -55.87 -16.22
CA PRO A 62 1.15 -55.87 -14.86
C PRO A 62 1.73 -57.06 -14.08
N GLY A 63 2.34 -56.78 -12.92
CA GLY A 63 2.92 -57.79 -12.04
C GLY A 63 4.29 -57.36 -11.49
N ASN A 64 4.52 -57.56 -10.19
CA ASN A 64 5.75 -57.16 -9.50
C ASN A 64 6.84 -58.26 -9.49
N SER A 65 6.55 -59.46 -10.01
CA SER A 65 7.46 -60.60 -9.97
C SER A 65 7.90 -61.00 -11.37
N VAL A 66 9.21 -61.26 -11.55
CA VAL A 66 9.81 -61.70 -12.83
C VAL A 66 9.12 -62.97 -13.34
N LEU A 67 8.78 -63.90 -12.45
CA LEU A 67 8.02 -65.11 -12.78
C LEU A 67 6.63 -64.80 -13.36
N SER A 68 5.95 -63.78 -12.84
CA SER A 68 4.62 -63.40 -13.33
C SER A 68 4.72 -62.74 -14.72
N LYS A 69 5.72 -61.86 -14.93
CA LYS A 69 5.96 -61.22 -16.22
C LYS A 69 6.33 -62.25 -17.30
N THR A 70 7.21 -63.20 -16.98
CA THR A 70 7.58 -64.28 -17.91
C THR A 70 6.43 -65.25 -18.14
N ALA A 71 5.65 -65.57 -17.10
CA ALA A 71 4.46 -66.42 -17.24
C ALA A 71 3.38 -65.77 -18.11
N ILE A 72 3.12 -64.47 -17.98
CA ILE A 72 2.14 -63.77 -18.83
C ILE A 72 2.60 -63.77 -20.30
N LEU A 73 3.88 -63.47 -20.56
CA LEU A 73 4.41 -63.49 -21.92
C LEU A 73 4.44 -64.89 -22.52
N SER A 74 4.90 -65.89 -21.75
CA SER A 74 4.99 -67.27 -22.24
C SER A 74 3.61 -67.90 -22.43
N SER A 75 2.67 -67.65 -21.52
CA SER A 75 1.30 -68.13 -21.64
C SER A 75 0.55 -67.44 -22.78
N SER A 76 0.64 -66.12 -22.93
CA SER A 76 0.00 -65.42 -24.06
C SER A 76 0.57 -65.87 -25.40
N ALA A 77 1.90 -66.06 -25.51
CA ALA A 77 2.52 -66.62 -26.69
C ALA A 77 2.04 -68.05 -26.96
N ALA A 78 2.05 -68.93 -25.96
CA ALA A 78 1.58 -70.31 -26.10
C ALA A 78 0.10 -70.38 -26.49
N LEU A 79 -0.76 -69.54 -25.90
CA LEU A 79 -2.18 -69.44 -26.24
C LEU A 79 -2.38 -68.92 -27.65
N SER A 80 -1.60 -67.94 -28.10
CA SER A 80 -1.68 -67.43 -29.47
C SER A 80 -1.32 -68.49 -30.51
N VAL A 81 -0.24 -69.26 -30.27
CA VAL A 81 0.19 -70.35 -31.15
C VAL A 81 -0.84 -71.49 -31.13
N TYR A 82 -1.39 -71.82 -29.96
CA TYR A 82 -2.45 -72.82 -29.84
C TYR A 82 -3.72 -72.42 -30.58
N ALA A 83 -4.15 -71.15 -30.47
CA ALA A 83 -5.34 -70.64 -31.15
C ALA A 83 -5.18 -70.63 -32.68
N ILE A 84 -3.98 -70.31 -33.18
CA ILE A 84 -3.67 -70.36 -34.62
C ILE A 84 -3.57 -71.82 -35.09
N SER A 85 -2.87 -72.68 -34.34
CA SER A 85 -2.61 -74.07 -34.72
C SER A 85 -3.87 -74.93 -34.77
N ASN A 86 -4.87 -74.62 -33.94
CA ASN A 86 -6.15 -75.34 -33.91
C ASN A 86 -7.27 -74.60 -34.67
N GLU A 87 -6.92 -73.57 -35.45
CA GLU A 87 -7.89 -72.78 -36.23
C GLU A 87 -9.04 -72.19 -35.38
N TYR A 88 -8.80 -72.00 -34.08
CA TYR A 88 -9.78 -71.39 -33.16
C TYR A 88 -10.09 -69.94 -33.56
N TYR A 89 -9.13 -69.28 -34.20
CA TYR A 89 -9.31 -67.98 -34.85
C TYR A 89 -9.33 -68.12 -36.37
N VAL A 90 -10.52 -68.04 -36.97
CA VAL A 90 -10.72 -68.06 -38.42
C VAL A 90 -10.60 -66.64 -38.97
N VAL A 91 -9.63 -66.43 -39.87
CA VAL A 91 -9.44 -65.14 -40.53
C VAL A 91 -10.53 -64.93 -41.58
N ASN A 92 -11.62 -64.28 -41.18
CA ASN A 92 -12.74 -63.90 -42.04
C ASN A 92 -12.76 -62.38 -42.33
N GLU A 93 -13.71 -61.91 -43.12
CA GLU A 93 -13.92 -60.49 -43.43
C GLU A 93 -13.95 -59.57 -42.19
N GLU A 94 -14.50 -60.05 -41.07
CA GLU A 94 -14.59 -59.30 -39.82
C GLU A 94 -13.21 -58.98 -39.20
N THR A 95 -12.15 -59.72 -39.52
CA THR A 95 -10.80 -59.44 -38.98
C THR A 95 -10.18 -58.19 -39.59
N VAL A 96 -10.54 -57.87 -40.84
CA VAL A 96 -10.15 -56.61 -41.49
C VAL A 96 -10.86 -55.44 -40.82
N VAL A 97 -12.14 -55.61 -40.49
CA VAL A 97 -12.93 -54.61 -39.73
C VAL A 97 -12.34 -54.42 -38.33
N ALA A 98 -12.01 -55.49 -37.63
CA ALA A 98 -11.39 -55.45 -36.30
C ALA A 98 -10.03 -54.74 -36.33
N PHE A 99 -9.18 -55.01 -37.33
CA PHE A 99 -7.90 -54.33 -37.50
C PHE A 99 -8.07 -52.83 -37.74
N CYS A 100 -8.99 -52.43 -38.62
CA CYS A 100 -9.30 -51.02 -38.86
C CYS A 100 -9.82 -50.32 -37.60
N LEU A 101 -10.68 -50.98 -36.82
CA LEU A 101 -11.18 -50.45 -35.55
C LEU A 101 -10.03 -50.27 -34.55
N LEU A 102 -9.17 -51.27 -34.37
CA LEU A 102 -8.01 -51.18 -33.47
C LEU A 102 -7.02 -50.10 -33.91
N ALA A 103 -6.82 -49.91 -35.22
CA ALA A 103 -5.97 -48.84 -35.74
C ALA A 103 -6.55 -47.44 -35.44
N VAL A 104 -7.86 -47.26 -35.60
CA VAL A 104 -8.55 -46.00 -35.27
C VAL A 104 -8.50 -45.73 -33.77
N TRP A 105 -8.80 -46.72 -32.93
CA TRP A 105 -8.70 -46.60 -31.47
C TRP A 105 -7.26 -46.34 -31.01
N GLY A 106 -6.28 -47.02 -31.61
CA GLY A 106 -4.87 -46.79 -31.33
C GLY A 106 -4.45 -45.35 -31.66
N GLY A 107 -4.87 -44.83 -32.82
CA GLY A 107 -4.66 -43.43 -33.19
C GLY A 107 -5.35 -42.47 -32.22
N LEU A 108 -6.62 -42.72 -31.88
CA LEU A 108 -7.42 -41.88 -30.99
C LEU A 108 -6.86 -41.83 -29.57
N ILE A 109 -6.41 -42.97 -29.02
CA ILE A 109 -5.81 -43.01 -27.68
C ILE A 109 -4.46 -42.28 -27.70
N LYS A 110 -3.64 -42.47 -28.74
CA LYS A 110 -2.31 -41.85 -28.81
C LYS A 110 -2.38 -40.33 -28.95
N TYR A 111 -3.29 -39.82 -29.78
CA TYR A 111 -3.41 -38.38 -30.03
C TYR A 111 -4.45 -37.69 -29.16
N GLY A 112 -5.58 -38.35 -28.89
CA GLY A 112 -6.66 -37.83 -28.05
C GLY A 112 -6.43 -38.00 -26.55
N GLY A 113 -5.69 -39.03 -26.13
CA GLY A 113 -5.33 -39.26 -24.72
C GLY A 113 -4.63 -38.07 -24.05
N PRO A 114 -3.52 -37.54 -24.58
CA PRO A 114 -2.84 -36.39 -23.98
C PRO A 114 -3.72 -35.13 -24.01
N MET A 115 -4.41 -34.86 -25.12
CA MET A 115 -5.31 -33.69 -25.20
C MET A 115 -6.46 -33.75 -24.21
N TYR A 116 -7.07 -34.91 -24.01
CA TYR A 116 -8.13 -35.09 -23.03
C TYR A 116 -7.59 -34.94 -21.59
N SER A 117 -6.40 -35.50 -21.32
CA SER A 117 -5.75 -35.36 -20.01
C SER A 117 -5.46 -33.88 -19.68
N GLU A 118 -4.90 -33.13 -20.61
CA GLU A 118 -4.62 -31.69 -20.44
C GLU A 118 -5.92 -30.90 -20.23
N TRP A 119 -6.95 -31.18 -21.03
CA TRP A 119 -8.26 -30.55 -20.87
C TRP A 119 -8.89 -30.86 -19.50
N ALA A 120 -8.82 -32.12 -19.05
CA ALA A 120 -9.36 -32.55 -17.77
C ALA A 120 -8.60 -31.90 -16.60
N GLN A 121 -7.27 -31.81 -16.69
CA GLN A 121 -6.45 -31.11 -15.69
C GLN A 121 -6.77 -29.62 -15.64
N ALA A 122 -6.87 -28.95 -16.78
CA ALA A 122 -7.23 -27.53 -16.86
C ALA A 122 -8.61 -27.25 -16.23
N GLN A 123 -9.59 -28.13 -16.46
CA GLN A 123 -10.91 -27.99 -15.85
C GLN A 123 -10.87 -28.22 -14.34
N ALA A 124 -10.11 -29.21 -13.87
CA ALA A 124 -9.92 -29.46 -12.44
C ALA A 124 -9.24 -28.27 -11.74
N ASP A 125 -8.22 -27.68 -12.37
CA ASP A 125 -7.48 -26.54 -11.85
C ASP A 125 -8.32 -25.26 -11.85
N LYS A 126 -9.16 -25.06 -12.87
CA LYS A 126 -10.14 -23.97 -12.89
C LYS A 126 -11.12 -24.08 -11.72
N ILE A 127 -11.66 -25.27 -11.47
CA ILE A 127 -12.61 -25.50 -10.36
C ILE A 127 -11.90 -25.26 -9.01
N LYS A 128 -10.69 -25.80 -8.82
CA LYS A 128 -9.89 -25.57 -7.62
C LYS A 128 -9.56 -24.09 -7.43
N GLY A 129 -9.20 -23.40 -8.50
CA GLY A 129 -8.90 -21.96 -8.50
C GLY A 129 -10.08 -21.13 -8.03
N ILE A 130 -11.26 -21.35 -8.62
CA ILE A 130 -12.50 -20.66 -8.21
C ILE A 130 -12.83 -20.96 -6.75
N LEU A 131 -12.71 -22.21 -6.31
CA LEU A 131 -13.03 -22.57 -4.93
C LEU A 131 -12.07 -21.95 -3.91
N ASN A 132 -10.78 -21.91 -4.23
CA ASN A 132 -9.77 -21.27 -3.37
C ASN A 132 -9.93 -19.75 -3.34
N GLN A 133 -10.20 -19.13 -4.49
CA GLN A 133 -10.48 -17.70 -4.58
C GLN A 133 -11.75 -17.33 -3.81
N ALA A 134 -12.84 -18.07 -3.99
CA ALA A 134 -14.08 -17.84 -3.25
C ALA A 134 -13.89 -17.97 -1.72
N ARG A 135 -13.04 -18.90 -1.26
CA ARG A 135 -12.68 -19.01 0.17
C ARG A 135 -11.87 -17.79 0.64
N ALA A 136 -10.92 -17.33 -0.15
CA ALA A 136 -10.12 -16.15 0.17
C ALA A 136 -11.02 -14.89 0.23
N ASP A 137 -11.81 -14.65 -0.82
CA ASP A 137 -12.74 -13.52 -0.93
C ASP A 137 -13.76 -13.51 0.22
N HIS A 138 -14.33 -14.67 0.57
CA HIS A 138 -15.26 -14.77 1.71
C HIS A 138 -14.55 -14.48 3.03
N THR A 139 -13.33 -14.97 3.23
CA THR A 139 -12.55 -14.71 4.44
C THR A 139 -12.19 -13.22 4.55
N GLU A 140 -11.82 -12.59 3.44
CA GLU A 140 -11.52 -11.16 3.38
C GLU A 140 -12.77 -10.31 3.64
N ALA A 141 -13.90 -10.64 3.02
CA ALA A 141 -15.16 -9.95 3.26
C ALA A 141 -15.60 -10.06 4.73
N VAL A 142 -15.47 -11.24 5.35
CA VAL A 142 -15.76 -11.41 6.78
C VAL A 142 -14.78 -10.61 7.64
N LYS A 143 -13.49 -10.58 7.32
CA LYS A 143 -12.51 -9.74 8.02
C LYS A 143 -12.82 -8.25 7.89
N GLY A 144 -13.22 -7.78 6.71
CA GLY A 144 -13.65 -6.40 6.49
C GLY A 144 -14.84 -6.04 7.38
N ARG A 145 -15.87 -6.88 7.40
CA ARG A 145 -17.04 -6.70 8.27
C ARG A 145 -16.69 -6.71 9.75
N ILE A 146 -15.75 -7.55 10.19
CA ILE A 146 -15.25 -7.55 11.56
C ILE A 146 -14.54 -6.22 11.88
N GLY A 147 -13.73 -5.70 10.93
CA GLY A 147 -13.09 -4.39 11.05
C GLY A 147 -14.10 -3.27 11.26
N ASP A 148 -15.16 -3.24 10.44
CA ASP A 148 -16.23 -2.23 10.52
C ASP A 148 -16.99 -2.32 11.85
N VAL A 149 -17.37 -3.53 12.28
CA VAL A 149 -18.06 -3.75 13.57
C VAL A 149 -17.16 -3.37 14.75
N ASN A 150 -15.85 -3.62 14.66
CA ASN A 150 -14.91 -3.26 15.71
C ASN A 150 -14.77 -1.73 15.87
N GLN A 151 -14.87 -0.96 14.78
CA GLN A 151 -14.94 0.51 14.88
C GLN A 151 -16.22 0.97 15.58
N MET A 152 -17.35 0.26 15.38
CA MET A 152 -18.59 0.56 16.06
C MET A 152 -18.55 0.25 17.56
N ALA A 153 -17.68 -0.66 18.01
CA ALA A 153 -17.54 -0.99 19.43
C ALA A 153 -17.09 0.21 20.28
N GLY A 154 -16.25 1.10 19.73
CA GLY A 154 -15.76 2.28 20.43
C GLY A 154 -16.74 3.47 20.49
N VAL A 155 -17.83 3.45 19.71
CA VAL A 155 -18.75 4.60 19.59
C VAL A 155 -19.47 4.90 20.92
N VAL A 156 -19.76 3.87 21.71
CA VAL A 156 -20.41 4.04 23.02
C VAL A 156 -19.53 4.83 23.98
N ASP A 157 -18.23 4.53 24.03
CA ASP A 157 -17.30 5.22 24.92
C ASP A 157 -16.97 6.64 24.43
N ILE A 158 -16.84 6.83 23.10
CA ILE A 158 -16.71 8.16 22.51
C ILE A 158 -17.93 9.03 22.85
N THR A 159 -19.14 8.46 22.80
CA THR A 159 -20.36 9.20 23.13
C THR A 159 -20.40 9.59 24.60
N LYS A 160 -20.01 8.69 25.51
CA LYS A 160 -19.89 9.01 26.95
C LYS A 160 -18.87 10.12 27.17
N SER A 161 -17.70 10.03 26.54
CA SER A 161 -16.66 11.05 26.61
C SER A 161 -17.16 12.40 26.09
N LEU A 162 -17.95 12.43 25.01
CA LEU A 162 -18.53 13.67 24.49
C LEU A 162 -19.48 14.33 25.52
N PHE A 163 -20.28 13.53 26.24
CA PHE A 163 -21.14 14.04 27.32
C PHE A 163 -20.34 14.48 28.55
N GLU A 164 -19.25 13.80 28.89
CA GLU A 164 -18.35 14.20 29.97
C GLU A 164 -17.67 15.53 29.65
N VAL A 165 -17.10 15.66 28.45
CA VAL A 165 -16.50 16.92 27.96
C VAL A 165 -17.52 18.05 27.98
N SER A 166 -18.76 17.81 27.55
CA SER A 166 -19.82 18.83 27.62
C SER A 166 -20.13 19.27 29.06
N LYS A 167 -20.18 18.33 30.02
CA LYS A 167 -20.40 18.64 31.43
C LYS A 167 -19.21 19.37 32.06
N GLU A 168 -17.99 18.96 31.75
CA GLU A 168 -16.77 19.61 32.22
C GLU A 168 -16.64 21.02 31.67
N THR A 169 -16.97 21.22 30.39
CA THR A 169 -16.98 22.55 29.76
C THR A 169 -17.95 23.49 30.47
N ALA A 170 -19.19 23.06 30.72
CA ALA A 170 -20.17 23.88 31.42
C ALA A 170 -19.74 24.25 32.85
N LYS A 171 -19.08 23.31 33.56
CA LYS A 171 -18.52 23.59 34.89
C LYS A 171 -17.38 24.60 34.83
N LEU A 172 -16.41 24.38 33.95
CA LEU A 172 -15.26 25.28 33.82
C LEU A 172 -15.68 26.68 33.37
N GLU A 173 -16.67 26.80 32.48
CA GLU A 173 -17.24 28.10 32.12
C GLU A 173 -17.86 28.78 33.34
N SER A 174 -18.65 28.07 34.15
CA SER A 174 -19.25 28.66 35.35
C SER A 174 -18.19 29.13 36.38
N GLU A 175 -17.15 28.32 36.61
CA GLU A 175 -16.05 28.66 37.51
C GLU A 175 -15.24 29.86 36.97
N ALA A 176 -14.99 29.91 35.66
CA ALA A 176 -14.34 31.03 35.01
C ALA A 176 -15.16 32.33 35.15
N TYR A 177 -16.47 32.27 34.94
CA TYR A 177 -17.36 33.42 35.12
C TYR A 177 -17.36 33.93 36.57
N GLU A 178 -17.39 33.04 37.57
CA GLU A 178 -17.30 33.46 38.97
C GLU A 178 -15.95 34.11 39.30
N GLN A 179 -14.85 33.56 38.79
CA GLN A 179 -13.52 34.13 39.00
C GLN A 179 -13.39 35.49 38.30
N GLU A 180 -13.92 35.63 37.08
CA GLU A 180 -13.96 36.89 36.36
C GLU A 180 -14.75 37.95 37.13
N GLN A 181 -15.93 37.62 37.65
CA GLN A 181 -16.70 38.55 38.50
C GLN A 181 -15.96 38.96 39.77
N LYS A 182 -15.31 38.01 40.46
CA LYS A 182 -14.51 38.31 41.67
C LYS A 182 -13.33 39.22 41.37
N THR A 183 -12.63 38.97 40.27
CA THR A 183 -11.47 39.78 39.85
C THR A 183 -11.87 41.15 39.32
N ALA A 184 -12.98 41.26 38.59
CA ALA A 184 -13.56 42.54 38.16
C ALA A 184 -13.95 43.39 39.37
N LEU A 185 -14.67 42.82 40.34
CA LEU A 185 -15.03 43.53 41.57
C LEU A 185 -13.81 43.97 42.37
N ALA A 186 -12.80 43.11 42.50
CA ALA A 186 -11.54 43.46 43.16
C ALA A 186 -10.78 44.58 42.42
N ALA A 187 -10.81 44.59 41.09
CA ALA A 187 -10.20 45.63 40.27
C ALA A 187 -10.94 46.98 40.41
N GLU A 188 -12.27 46.97 40.43
CA GLU A 188 -13.08 48.16 40.69
C GLU A 188 -12.83 48.74 42.08
N ALA A 189 -12.84 47.89 43.12
CA ALA A 189 -12.54 48.30 44.48
C ALA A 189 -11.13 48.90 44.61
N LYS A 190 -10.14 48.30 43.94
CA LYS A 190 -8.78 48.84 43.86
C LYS A 190 -8.75 50.19 43.14
N ALA A 191 -9.43 50.33 42.00
CA ALA A 191 -9.46 51.57 41.25
C ALA A 191 -10.07 52.72 42.08
N VAL A 192 -11.12 52.44 42.85
CA VAL A 192 -11.69 53.39 43.80
C VAL A 192 -10.66 53.75 44.86
N LEU A 193 -10.01 52.78 45.52
CA LEU A 193 -9.00 53.05 46.54
C LEU A 193 -7.80 53.84 45.99
N ASP A 194 -7.29 53.50 44.82
CA ASP A 194 -6.20 54.22 44.16
C ASP A 194 -6.61 55.66 43.83
N SER A 195 -7.88 55.89 43.46
CA SER A 195 -8.41 57.25 43.23
C SER A 195 -8.44 58.08 44.52
N TRP A 196 -8.81 57.48 45.66
CA TRP A 196 -8.77 58.12 46.98
C TRP A 196 -7.33 58.45 47.40
N VAL A 197 -6.41 57.49 47.26
CA VAL A 197 -4.99 57.69 47.58
C VAL A 197 -4.39 58.79 46.70
N ARG A 198 -4.71 58.80 45.40
CA ARG A 198 -4.28 59.85 44.49
C ARG A 198 -4.85 61.22 44.88
N TYR A 199 -6.13 61.27 45.27
CA TYR A 199 -6.75 62.50 45.75
C TYR A 199 -6.08 63.02 47.02
N GLU A 200 -5.86 62.17 48.03
CA GLU A 200 -5.14 62.52 49.25
C GLU A 200 -3.72 63.01 48.97
N GLY A 201 -2.99 62.32 48.08
CA GLY A 201 -1.65 62.71 47.67
C GLY A 201 -1.63 64.11 47.05
N GLN A 202 -2.59 64.41 46.16
CA GLN A 202 -2.72 65.74 45.55
C GLN A 202 -3.09 66.82 46.57
N VAL A 203 -4.00 66.52 47.51
CA VAL A 203 -4.38 67.47 48.57
C VAL A 203 -3.19 67.77 49.48
N LYS A 204 -2.46 66.75 49.93
CA LYS A 204 -1.26 66.91 50.76
C LYS A 204 -0.18 67.72 50.04
N GLN A 205 0.06 67.46 48.75
CA GLN A 205 1.01 68.24 47.95
C GLN A 205 0.58 69.70 47.78
N ARG A 206 -0.71 69.97 47.56
CA ARG A 206 -1.25 71.35 47.48
C ARG A 206 -1.10 72.07 48.82
N GLN A 207 -1.46 71.42 49.92
CA GLN A 207 -1.30 71.98 51.28
C GLN A 207 0.17 72.29 51.59
N GLN A 208 1.10 71.38 51.27
CA GLN A 208 2.53 71.63 51.43
C GLN A 208 3.01 72.81 50.58
N LYS A 209 2.52 72.94 49.34
CA LYS A 209 2.85 74.06 48.45
C LYS A 209 2.29 75.39 48.97
N GLU A 210 1.04 75.43 49.40
CA GLU A 210 0.40 76.61 49.98
C GLU A 210 1.07 77.03 51.29
N LEU A 211 1.39 76.07 52.17
CA LEU A 211 2.13 76.32 53.40
C LEU A 211 3.53 76.85 53.12
N ALA A 212 4.26 76.24 52.18
CA ALA A 212 5.58 76.72 51.77
C ALA A 212 5.51 78.13 51.18
N GLN A 213 4.53 78.43 50.32
CA GLN A 213 4.33 79.78 49.78
C GLN A 213 3.98 80.80 50.87
N ASN A 214 3.14 80.43 51.85
CA ASN A 214 2.78 81.30 52.97
C ASN A 214 4.00 81.57 53.88
N ILE A 215 4.79 80.54 54.18
CA ILE A 215 6.02 80.68 54.97
C ILE A 215 7.05 81.52 54.22
N ILE A 216 7.30 81.25 52.93
CA ILE A 216 8.21 82.05 52.10
C ILE A 216 7.76 83.51 52.08
N ALA A 217 6.47 83.77 51.84
CA ALA A 217 5.92 85.14 51.82
C ALA A 217 6.03 85.85 53.19
N LYS A 218 5.87 85.12 54.30
CA LYS A 218 6.08 85.65 55.66
C LYS A 218 7.55 85.97 55.91
N VAL A 219 8.46 85.06 55.57
CA VAL A 219 9.92 85.26 55.72
C VAL A 219 10.39 86.43 54.86
N THR A 220 9.94 86.55 53.61
CA THR A 220 10.28 87.70 52.76
C THR A 220 9.77 89.02 53.34
N LYS A 221 8.55 89.06 53.89
CA LYS A 221 8.02 90.25 54.59
C LYS A 221 8.79 90.57 55.87
N GLU A 222 9.23 89.56 56.62
CA GLU A 222 10.07 89.76 57.81
C GLU A 222 11.47 90.29 57.44
N LEU A 223 12.03 89.86 56.30
CA LEU A 223 13.30 90.36 55.77
C LEU A 223 13.23 91.82 55.27
N GLU A 224 12.06 92.32 54.89
CA GLU A 224 11.86 93.74 54.53
C GLU A 224 11.80 94.66 55.77
N ASN A 225 11.62 94.11 56.98
CA ASN A 225 11.57 94.91 58.20
C ASN A 225 12.98 95.38 58.61
N PRO A 226 13.20 96.70 58.79
CA PRO A 226 14.52 97.25 59.10
C PRO A 226 15.11 96.75 60.44
N LYS A 227 14.26 96.32 61.38
CA LYS A 227 14.69 95.75 62.67
C LYS A 227 15.34 94.37 62.52
N VAL A 228 14.84 93.53 61.60
CA VAL A 228 15.37 92.19 61.35
C VAL A 228 16.66 92.28 60.53
N LEU A 229 16.71 93.18 59.54
CA LEU A 229 17.93 93.45 58.77
C LEU A 229 19.08 93.91 59.68
N GLN A 230 18.82 94.78 60.66
CA GLN A 230 19.83 95.19 61.64
C GLN A 230 20.29 94.04 62.54
N GLN A 231 19.39 93.16 62.99
CA GLN A 231 19.73 91.97 63.78
C GLN A 231 20.55 90.95 62.96
N ILE A 232 20.20 90.71 61.70
CA ILE A 232 20.96 89.83 60.79
C ILE A 232 22.35 90.42 60.53
N LEU A 233 22.46 91.74 60.34
CA LEU A 233 23.74 92.40 60.13
C LEU A 233 24.64 92.29 61.38
N GLN A 234 24.08 92.48 62.57
CA GLN A 234 24.79 92.30 63.84
C GLN A 234 25.23 90.85 64.06
N GLN A 235 24.36 89.88 63.76
CA GLN A 235 24.70 88.45 63.85
C GLN A 235 25.76 88.05 62.81
N SER A 236 25.68 88.59 61.58
CA SER A 236 26.67 88.33 60.52
C SER A 236 28.05 88.92 60.87
N VAL A 237 28.10 90.08 61.54
CA VAL A 237 29.35 90.65 62.06
C VAL A 237 29.91 89.77 63.20
N ALA A 238 29.07 89.32 64.12
CA ALA A 238 29.48 88.42 65.21
C ALA A 238 30.03 87.06 64.69
N ASP A 239 29.39 86.48 63.67
CA ASP A 239 29.84 85.21 63.07
C ASP A 239 31.16 85.38 62.29
N VAL A 240 31.40 86.53 61.67
CA VAL A 240 32.67 86.85 60.99
C VAL A 240 33.81 87.07 62.00
N GLU A 241 33.54 87.76 63.11
CA GLU A 241 34.52 87.97 64.19
C GLU A 241 34.91 86.66 64.88
N SER A 242 33.95 85.73 65.02
CA SER A 242 34.16 84.36 65.52
C SER A 242 35.05 83.50 64.60
N LYS A 243 34.95 83.67 63.27
CA LYS A 243 35.64 82.82 62.29
C LYS A 243 37.05 83.31 61.89
N ARG A 244 37.51 84.45 62.42
CA ARG A 244 38.87 84.97 62.19
C ARG A 244 39.88 84.25 63.09
N PRO A 245 40.88 83.54 62.54
CA PRO A 245 41.94 82.94 63.35
C PRO A 245 42.80 84.02 64.05
N PRO A 246 43.24 83.79 65.30
CA PRO A 246 44.03 84.76 66.04
C PRO A 246 45.39 85.03 65.36
N PRO A 247 45.88 86.28 65.39
CA PRO A 247 47.18 86.62 64.80
C PRO A 247 48.32 85.88 65.51
N PRO A 248 49.36 85.44 64.77
CA PRO A 248 50.50 84.70 65.33
C PRO A 248 51.30 85.58 66.32
N PRO A 249 51.85 84.98 67.39
CA PRO A 249 52.58 85.73 68.41
C PRO A 249 53.87 86.36 67.85
N PRO A 250 54.23 87.58 68.30
CA PRO A 250 55.42 88.28 67.82
C PRO A 250 56.72 87.57 68.22
N PRO A 251 57.75 87.51 67.34
CA PRO A 251 59.06 86.96 67.67
C PRO A 251 59.83 87.84 68.66
N LEU A 252 60.59 87.16 69.51
CA LEU A 252 61.45 87.67 70.58
C LEU A 252 62.66 88.48 70.08
N SER A 253 62.94 89.53 70.86
CA SER A 253 64.24 90.14 71.26
C SER A 253 65.00 91.02 70.26
N PRO A 254 65.96 91.87 70.74
CA PRO A 254 66.39 92.16 72.11
C PRO A 254 65.84 93.44 72.75
#